data_AF-A0A9D4ZSU6-F1
#
_entry.id   AF-A0A9D4ZSU6-F1
#
_cell.length_a   1.000
_cell.length_b   1.000
_cell.length_c   1.000
_cell.angle_alpha   90.00
_cell.angle_beta   90.00
_cell.angle_gamma   90.00
#
_symmetry.space_group_name_H-M   'P 1'
#
loop_
_entity.id
_entity.type
_entity.pdbx_description
1 polymer ?
#
loop_
_entity_poly.entity_id
_entity_poly.type
_entity_poly.pdbx_seq_one_letter_code
_entity_poly.pdbx_strand_id
1 'polypeptide(L)'
;MGQLLPNANEELRTMEEDVEISDLQLIYHVREALLEVSDGRENYDELVGCLQPKRNLNSHEAAQLVTILKALAGVVSYIDSVHHGALIFALERMSLWNLATTYKNYDATDIMDALIELLVSLAASKGIYIDWCLERLVRHFTAPKHVIDFLKNENGADRKNKVLSRVHDALKQIADLVPLAPMRLSSIVVQNIPKRYDVTEHEIVMYVENMLKLESGAIGEIVGSTMLPALVDKLIELDVEIGLDGNMHADAKCIFEMELEDIVKFADDDENYDSMCASELLNRKKLQGNKVVEKLDSLIVLTFLHLESCQSSGRLSEVFDILLMSFKRTVLNTYKSKFTQFVMFYACALDPELCGVKLAIVLRDMFESPVNPPITRMSAVAYLASYLSRAKFLSSALVADIIQRLVDWCFSYCKIHDLDMNPQAHQVFYSGCQAIMYILCFRMKSLVDVPRLRMQLIKMPMLLLWKHKLNPLKVCLPSVVEEFLKQAKAARLFMSAELFVFEDLLEADLSKAFGGMDRLDMFFPFDPCLLKKSESYLRPHFVRWSRVRTTYGDEEESDSGSEASDDDFVDLNAKDMIDDDDMIGSVGAGLDFDPDLNKMSITPKSFKFGFKEQMERGHENGIES
;
A
#
# COMPACT_ATOMS: atom_id res chain seq x y z
N MET A 1 -81.13 16.87 -29.28
CA MET A 1 -79.95 17.48 -29.92
C MET A 1 -78.95 17.81 -28.83
N GLY A 2 -77.99 16.91 -28.60
CA GLY A 2 -76.87 17.15 -27.69
C GLY A 2 -75.60 17.23 -28.53
N GLN A 3 -74.88 18.33 -28.42
CA GLN A 3 -73.51 18.46 -28.92
C GLN A 3 -72.57 18.47 -27.71
N LEU A 4 -71.69 17.48 -27.69
CA LEU A 4 -70.58 17.31 -26.76
C LEU A 4 -69.53 18.40 -27.00
N LEU A 5 -69.01 18.94 -25.90
CA LEU A 5 -67.79 19.75 -25.85
C LEU A 5 -66.58 18.86 -26.16
N PRO A 6 -65.56 19.31 -26.92
CA PRO A 6 -64.35 18.54 -27.16
C PRO A 6 -63.46 18.50 -25.91
N ASN A 7 -62.85 17.33 -25.70
CA ASN A 7 -61.91 16.99 -24.64
C ASN A 7 -60.59 17.76 -24.73
N ALA A 8 -59.99 18.05 -23.57
CA ALA A 8 -58.63 18.54 -23.35
C ALA A 8 -57.50 17.58 -23.82
N ASN A 9 -57.81 16.59 -24.66
CA ASN A 9 -56.87 15.60 -25.21
C ASN A 9 -56.28 16.00 -26.57
N GLU A 10 -56.64 17.18 -27.11
CA GLU A 10 -56.16 17.65 -28.41
C GLU A 10 -54.93 18.55 -28.37
N GLU A 11 -54.55 19.12 -27.21
CA GLU A 11 -53.33 19.95 -27.14
C GLU A 11 -52.03 19.11 -27.13
N LEU A 12 -52.10 17.81 -26.80
CA LEU A 12 -50.92 16.94 -26.79
C LEU A 12 -50.66 16.21 -28.12
N ARG A 13 -51.52 16.39 -29.14
CA ARG A 13 -51.36 15.75 -30.46
C ARG A 13 -50.95 16.71 -31.58
N THR A 14 -50.73 17.98 -31.25
CA THR A 14 -50.21 19.01 -32.16
C THR A 14 -48.87 19.56 -31.66
N MET A 15 -47.99 18.69 -31.17
CA MET A 15 -46.59 19.04 -30.83
C MET A 15 -45.59 18.55 -31.88
N GLU A 16 -46.06 18.32 -33.11
CA GLU A 16 -45.25 18.31 -34.33
C GLU A 16 -45.31 19.71 -34.95
N GLU A 17 -44.74 20.71 -34.30
CA GLU A 17 -44.39 21.99 -34.93
C GLU A 17 -43.38 22.72 -34.05
N ASP A 18 -42.26 23.10 -34.67
CA ASP A 18 -41.06 23.72 -34.09
C ASP A 18 -41.37 24.98 -33.26
N VAL A 19 -41.65 24.82 -31.97
CA VAL A 19 -41.53 25.90 -30.99
C VAL A 19 -40.30 25.62 -30.15
N GLU A 20 -39.19 26.30 -30.47
CA GLU A 20 -38.03 26.40 -29.60
C GLU A 20 -38.49 27.02 -28.27
N ILE A 21 -38.88 26.17 -27.31
CA ILE A 21 -39.14 26.58 -25.93
C ILE A 21 -37.84 27.18 -25.40
N SER A 22 -37.87 28.46 -25.03
CA SER A 22 -36.69 29.14 -24.48
C SER A 22 -36.30 28.48 -23.16
N ASP A 23 -35.00 28.38 -22.87
CA ASP A 23 -34.46 27.86 -21.60
C ASP A 23 -35.16 28.45 -20.36
N LEU A 24 -35.54 29.74 -20.42
CA LEU A 24 -36.30 30.44 -19.39
C LEU A 24 -37.72 29.88 -19.21
N GLN A 25 -38.43 29.59 -20.29
CA GLN A 25 -39.78 29.02 -20.24
C GLN A 25 -39.76 27.61 -19.67
N LEU A 26 -38.74 26.82 -20.00
CA LEU A 26 -38.56 25.49 -19.44
C LEU A 26 -38.28 25.53 -17.93
N ILE A 27 -37.45 26.47 -17.46
CA ILE A 27 -37.22 26.71 -16.02
C ILE A 27 -38.54 27.00 -15.29
N TYR A 28 -39.39 27.87 -15.85
CA TYR A 28 -40.70 28.15 -15.26
C TYR A 28 -41.60 26.90 -15.24
N HIS A 29 -41.64 26.15 -16.34
CA HIS A 29 -42.43 24.92 -16.41
C HIS A 29 -42.00 23.90 -15.35
N VAL A 30 -40.69 23.64 -15.21
CA VAL A 30 -40.16 22.72 -14.20
C VAL A 30 -40.45 23.23 -12.79
N ARG A 31 -40.35 24.54 -12.55
CA ARG A 31 -40.70 25.14 -11.26
C ARG A 31 -42.17 24.91 -10.90
N GLU A 32 -43.09 25.20 -11.81
CA GLU A 32 -44.53 25.02 -11.55
C GLU A 32 -44.84 23.54 -11.32
N ALA A 33 -44.27 22.63 -12.11
CA ALA A 33 -44.42 21.18 -11.89
C ALA A 33 -43.94 20.71 -10.51
N LEU A 34 -42.91 21.35 -9.92
CA LEU A 34 -42.47 21.07 -8.55
C LEU A 34 -43.40 21.67 -7.48
N LEU A 35 -44.06 22.79 -7.75
CA LEU A 35 -44.99 23.42 -6.80
C LEU A 35 -46.34 22.70 -6.79
N GLU A 36 -46.80 22.27 -7.96
CA GLU A 36 -48.11 21.64 -8.16
C GLU A 36 -48.23 20.23 -7.57
N VAL A 37 -47.13 19.57 -7.16
CA VAL A 37 -47.14 18.20 -6.62
C VAL A 37 -48.17 17.98 -5.50
N SER A 38 -48.48 19.04 -4.76
CA SER A 38 -49.48 19.07 -3.68
C SER A 38 -50.93 19.00 -4.18
N ASP A 39 -51.19 19.59 -5.35
CA ASP A 39 -52.51 19.80 -5.95
C ASP A 39 -52.77 18.85 -7.14
N GLY A 40 -51.73 18.39 -7.83
CA GLY A 40 -51.77 17.47 -8.97
C GLY A 40 -50.38 16.91 -9.33
N ARG A 41 -50.30 15.63 -9.73
CA ARG A 41 -49.02 14.93 -9.99
C ARG A 41 -48.68 14.69 -11.46
N GLU A 42 -49.56 15.02 -12.39
CA GLU A 42 -49.39 14.65 -13.80
C GLU A 42 -48.11 15.25 -14.42
N ASN A 43 -47.93 16.57 -14.30
CA ASN A 43 -46.74 17.29 -14.80
C ASN A 43 -45.44 16.83 -14.12
N TYR A 44 -45.53 16.51 -12.82
CA TYR A 44 -44.40 16.00 -12.04
C TYR A 44 -44.01 14.57 -12.44
N ASP A 45 -44.99 13.69 -12.60
CA ASP A 45 -44.75 12.29 -12.98
C ASP A 45 -44.21 12.20 -14.42
N GLU A 46 -44.64 13.09 -15.32
CA GLU A 46 -44.06 13.24 -16.66
C GLU A 46 -42.59 13.68 -16.60
N LEU A 47 -42.29 14.74 -15.83
CA LEU A 47 -40.91 15.21 -15.59
C LEU A 47 -40.01 14.09 -15.05
N VAL A 48 -40.50 13.32 -14.06
CA VAL A 48 -39.76 12.17 -13.49
C VAL A 48 -39.62 11.04 -14.52
N GLY A 49 -40.62 10.85 -15.39
CA GLY A 49 -40.59 9.91 -16.50
C GLY A 49 -39.45 10.18 -17.49
N CYS A 50 -39.20 11.45 -17.80
CA CYS A 50 -38.09 11.86 -18.67
C CYS A 50 -36.71 11.50 -18.12
N LEU A 51 -36.55 11.45 -16.79
CA LEU A 51 -35.30 11.15 -16.11
C LEU A 51 -34.99 9.65 -16.00
N GLN A 52 -35.94 8.78 -16.39
CA GLN A 52 -35.72 7.35 -16.28
C GLN A 52 -34.63 6.86 -17.26
N PRO A 53 -33.73 5.94 -16.84
CA PRO A 53 -32.68 5.42 -17.71
C PRO A 53 -33.26 4.73 -18.96
N LYS A 54 -33.06 5.34 -20.13
CA LYS A 54 -33.41 4.74 -21.43
C LYS A 54 -32.21 3.97 -21.99
N ARG A 55 -32.45 2.79 -22.58
CA ARG A 55 -31.37 1.95 -23.17
C ARG A 55 -30.74 2.58 -24.41
N ASN A 56 -31.54 3.27 -25.22
CA ASN A 56 -31.11 3.97 -26.43
C ASN A 56 -31.76 5.35 -26.42
N LEU A 57 -30.95 6.41 -26.33
CA LEU A 57 -31.40 7.79 -26.50
C LEU A 57 -31.14 8.21 -27.95
N ASN A 58 -32.12 8.82 -28.59
CA ASN A 58 -31.86 9.57 -29.83
C ASN A 58 -31.31 10.98 -29.49
N SER A 59 -30.78 11.71 -30.48
CA SER A 59 -30.17 13.03 -30.24
C SER A 59 -31.14 14.04 -29.63
N HIS A 60 -32.43 13.94 -29.96
CA HIS A 60 -33.46 14.86 -29.48
C HIS A 60 -33.82 14.57 -28.02
N GLU A 61 -34.02 13.30 -27.66
CA GLU A 61 -34.25 12.87 -26.27
C GLU A 61 -33.05 13.19 -25.37
N ALA A 62 -31.83 13.09 -25.90
CA ALA A 62 -30.63 13.49 -25.19
C ALA A 62 -30.61 15.01 -24.91
N ALA A 63 -30.93 15.82 -25.92
CA ALA A 63 -31.04 17.27 -25.76
C ALA A 63 -32.14 17.66 -24.76
N GLN A 64 -33.31 17.03 -24.84
CA GLN A 64 -34.40 17.21 -23.88
C GLN A 64 -33.97 16.85 -22.45
N LEU A 65 -33.21 15.76 -22.28
CA LEU A 65 -32.71 15.37 -20.96
C LEU A 65 -31.73 16.40 -20.39
N VAL A 66 -30.83 16.93 -21.23
CA VAL A 66 -29.89 18.00 -20.85
C VAL A 66 -30.63 19.25 -20.42
N THR A 67 -31.62 19.70 -21.19
CA THR A 67 -32.37 20.91 -20.88
C THR A 67 -33.21 20.75 -19.61
N ILE A 68 -33.81 19.59 -19.38
CA ILE A 68 -34.53 19.28 -18.13
C ILE A 68 -33.58 19.28 -16.92
N LEU A 69 -32.40 18.66 -17.03
CA LEU A 69 -31.42 18.63 -15.93
C LEU A 69 -30.90 20.03 -15.60
N LYS A 70 -30.63 20.87 -16.61
CA LYS A 70 -30.24 22.28 -16.42
C LYS A 70 -31.37 23.12 -15.82
N ALA A 71 -32.61 22.91 -16.28
CA ALA A 71 -33.77 23.59 -15.72
C ALA A 71 -33.95 23.23 -14.24
N LEU A 72 -33.81 21.94 -13.89
CA LEU A 72 -33.81 21.47 -12.50
C LEU A 72 -32.69 22.11 -11.67
N ALA A 73 -31.49 22.27 -12.23
CA ALA A 73 -30.36 22.94 -11.56
C ALA A 73 -30.70 24.40 -11.22
N GLY A 74 -31.45 25.08 -12.09
CA GLY A 74 -31.93 26.45 -11.87
C GLY A 74 -33.04 26.59 -10.81
N VAL A 75 -33.71 25.49 -10.42
CA VAL A 75 -34.87 25.52 -9.50
C VAL A 75 -34.69 24.62 -8.27
N VAL A 76 -33.46 24.25 -7.93
CA VAL A 76 -33.12 23.38 -6.78
C VAL A 76 -33.70 23.88 -5.44
N SER A 77 -33.94 25.17 -5.28
CA SER A 77 -34.58 25.76 -4.10
C SER A 77 -36.01 25.23 -3.86
N TYR A 78 -36.68 24.73 -4.89
CA TYR A 78 -38.03 24.19 -4.81
C TYR A 78 -38.06 22.68 -4.58
N ILE A 79 -36.91 21.99 -4.64
CA ILE A 79 -36.85 20.53 -4.43
C ILE A 79 -36.98 20.20 -2.95
N ASP A 80 -38.06 19.52 -2.54
CA ASP A 80 -38.35 19.11 -1.17
C ASP A 80 -38.21 17.59 -0.96
N SER A 81 -37.66 17.17 0.17
CA SER A 81 -37.35 15.76 0.43
C SER A 81 -38.57 14.89 0.67
N VAL A 82 -39.68 15.50 1.10
CA VAL A 82 -40.94 14.79 1.39
C VAL A 82 -41.75 14.64 0.11
N HIS A 83 -41.88 15.73 -0.66
CA HIS A 83 -42.77 15.76 -1.83
C HIS A 83 -42.09 15.23 -3.10
N HIS A 84 -40.77 15.35 -3.24
CA HIS A 84 -40.05 15.03 -4.48
C HIS A 84 -39.24 13.73 -4.43
N GLY A 85 -39.67 12.76 -3.61
CA GLY A 85 -38.97 11.47 -3.47
C GLY A 85 -38.79 10.71 -4.80
N ALA A 86 -39.76 10.78 -5.72
CA ALA A 86 -39.67 10.10 -7.01
C ALA A 86 -38.60 10.71 -7.93
N LEU A 87 -38.47 12.05 -7.92
CA LEU A 87 -37.41 12.79 -8.60
C LEU A 87 -36.03 12.41 -8.04
N ILE A 88 -35.87 12.46 -6.72
CA ILE A 88 -34.60 12.06 -6.07
C ILE A 88 -34.26 10.60 -6.40
N PHE A 89 -35.25 9.70 -6.41
CA PHE A 89 -35.06 8.30 -6.79
C PHE A 89 -34.70 8.12 -8.27
N ALA A 90 -35.34 8.87 -9.18
CA ALA A 90 -35.01 8.82 -10.60
C ALA A 90 -33.59 9.33 -10.85
N LEU A 91 -33.22 10.44 -10.20
CA LEU A 91 -31.86 10.92 -10.19
C LEU A 91 -30.95 9.81 -9.67
N GLU A 92 -31.18 9.21 -8.51
CA GLU A 92 -30.30 8.17 -7.90
C GLU A 92 -29.95 7.02 -8.86
N ARG A 93 -30.84 6.67 -9.80
CA ARG A 93 -30.62 5.60 -10.78
C ARG A 93 -29.76 6.01 -11.98
N MET A 94 -29.51 7.31 -12.18
CA MET A 94 -28.63 7.80 -13.24
C MET A 94 -27.16 7.53 -12.87
N SER A 95 -26.47 6.77 -13.72
CA SER A 95 -25.08 6.40 -13.52
C SER A 95 -24.19 7.00 -14.60
N LEU A 96 -23.20 7.80 -14.20
CA LEU A 96 -22.19 8.37 -15.09
C LEU A 96 -21.44 7.28 -15.87
N TRP A 97 -21.17 6.13 -15.23
CA TRP A 97 -20.54 4.98 -15.88
C TRP A 97 -21.39 4.37 -16.99
N ASN A 98 -22.71 4.30 -16.80
CA ASN A 98 -23.61 3.82 -17.85
C ASN A 98 -23.69 4.84 -19.00
N LEU A 99 -23.72 6.13 -18.69
CA LEU A 99 -23.71 7.19 -19.70
C LEU A 99 -22.43 7.18 -20.55
N ALA A 100 -21.27 6.93 -19.93
CA ALA A 100 -19.98 6.86 -20.61
C ALA A 100 -19.79 5.60 -21.50
N THR A 101 -20.62 4.56 -21.33
CA THR A 101 -20.43 3.27 -22.02
C THR A 101 -21.54 2.88 -22.99
N THR A 102 -22.76 3.37 -22.79
CA THR A 102 -23.95 2.84 -23.48
C THR A 102 -24.13 3.41 -24.90
N TYR A 103 -23.73 4.65 -25.15
CA TYR A 103 -24.13 5.36 -26.37
C TYR A 103 -23.02 5.39 -27.41
N LYS A 104 -23.06 4.45 -28.36
CA LYS A 104 -22.10 4.40 -29.48
C LYS A 104 -22.23 5.58 -30.46
N ASN A 105 -23.42 6.19 -30.54
CA ASN A 105 -23.76 7.20 -31.56
C ASN A 105 -23.95 8.62 -31.01
N TYR A 106 -23.77 8.82 -29.70
CA TYR A 106 -23.95 10.11 -29.05
C TYR A 106 -22.97 10.22 -27.88
N ASP A 107 -22.16 11.28 -27.83
CA ASP A 107 -21.31 11.55 -26.68
C ASP A 107 -22.17 12.11 -25.55
N ALA A 108 -22.50 11.29 -24.56
CA ALA A 108 -23.36 11.67 -23.44
C ALA A 108 -22.69 12.62 -22.44
N THR A 109 -21.63 13.31 -22.87
CA THR A 109 -20.86 14.29 -22.09
C THR A 109 -21.74 15.42 -21.58
N ASP A 110 -22.59 15.98 -22.44
CA ASP A 110 -23.50 17.07 -22.07
C ASP A 110 -24.50 16.66 -20.97
N ILE A 111 -24.97 15.40 -21.02
CA ILE A 111 -25.87 14.85 -20.00
C ILE A 111 -25.14 14.68 -18.67
N MET A 112 -23.90 14.17 -18.71
CA MET A 112 -23.07 14.01 -17.51
C MET A 112 -22.80 15.37 -16.87
N ASP A 113 -22.45 16.38 -17.67
CA ASP A 113 -22.14 17.74 -17.19
C ASP A 113 -23.40 18.41 -16.59
N ALA A 114 -24.56 18.28 -17.23
CA ALA A 114 -25.82 18.79 -16.69
C ALA A 114 -26.25 18.09 -15.38
N LEU A 115 -26.01 16.77 -15.26
CA LEU A 115 -26.27 16.05 -14.02
C LEU A 115 -25.34 16.50 -12.88
N ILE A 116 -24.05 16.70 -13.19
CA ILE A 116 -23.08 17.22 -12.21
C ILE A 116 -23.47 18.63 -11.76
N GLU A 117 -23.83 19.51 -12.70
CA GLU A 117 -24.29 20.88 -12.41
C GLU A 117 -25.49 20.88 -11.45
N LEU A 118 -26.46 19.98 -11.68
CA LEU A 118 -27.60 19.78 -10.78
C LEU A 118 -27.17 19.34 -9.38
N LEU A 119 -26.25 18.37 -9.27
CA LEU A 119 -25.78 17.87 -7.96
C LEU A 119 -25.01 18.94 -7.18
N VAL A 120 -24.15 19.70 -7.86
CA VAL A 120 -23.40 20.82 -7.27
C VAL A 120 -24.37 21.91 -6.79
N SER A 121 -25.32 22.30 -7.63
CA SER A 121 -26.32 23.33 -7.30
C SER A 121 -27.20 22.91 -6.13
N LEU A 122 -27.61 21.64 -6.06
CA LEU A 122 -28.42 21.09 -4.98
C LEU A 122 -27.65 21.09 -3.65
N ALA A 123 -26.38 20.66 -3.67
CA ALA A 123 -25.52 20.66 -2.48
C ALA A 123 -25.25 22.09 -1.97
N ALA A 124 -25.02 23.05 -2.87
CA ALA A 124 -24.74 24.44 -2.52
C ALA A 124 -25.99 25.18 -1.99
N SER A 125 -27.16 24.91 -2.56
CA SER A 125 -28.38 25.68 -2.27
C SER A 125 -29.17 25.15 -1.06
N LYS A 126 -29.12 23.84 -0.81
CA LYS A 126 -29.88 23.19 0.28
C LYS A 126 -29.00 22.24 1.07
N GLY A 127 -28.58 22.70 2.24
CA GLY A 127 -27.67 21.96 3.13
C GLY A 127 -28.13 20.54 3.50
N ILE A 128 -29.46 20.28 3.50
CA ILE A 128 -30.02 18.95 3.78
C ILE A 128 -29.61 17.87 2.75
N TYR A 129 -29.24 18.27 1.53
CA TYR A 129 -28.85 17.35 0.45
C TYR A 129 -27.34 17.19 0.28
N ILE A 130 -26.52 17.93 1.05
CA ILE A 130 -25.05 17.85 0.93
C ILE A 130 -24.57 16.40 1.05
N ASP A 131 -24.96 15.70 2.12
CA ASP A 131 -24.50 14.33 2.36
C ASP A 131 -24.97 13.38 1.25
N TRP A 132 -26.22 13.54 0.79
CA TRP A 132 -26.76 12.75 -0.32
C TRP A 132 -25.98 12.98 -1.63
N CYS A 133 -25.69 14.24 -1.99
CA CYS A 133 -24.90 14.56 -3.18
C CYS A 133 -23.47 14.01 -3.08
N LEU A 134 -22.81 14.16 -1.93
CA LEU A 134 -21.46 13.65 -1.70
C LEU A 134 -21.42 12.12 -1.75
N GLU A 135 -22.34 11.42 -1.06
CA GLU A 135 -22.45 9.96 -1.11
C GLU A 135 -22.63 9.47 -2.54
N ARG A 136 -23.47 10.15 -3.31
CA ARG A 136 -23.73 9.79 -4.69
C ARG A 136 -22.49 9.96 -5.57
N LEU A 137 -21.75 11.05 -5.44
CA LEU A 137 -20.49 11.25 -6.16
C LEU A 137 -19.46 10.18 -5.77
N VAL A 138 -19.36 9.84 -4.47
CA VAL A 138 -18.46 8.78 -3.98
C VAL A 138 -18.86 7.39 -4.50
N ARG A 139 -20.16 7.09 -4.70
CA ARG A 139 -20.60 5.84 -5.34
C ARG A 139 -20.03 5.66 -6.75
N HIS A 140 -19.64 6.74 -7.43
CA HIS A 140 -18.99 6.69 -8.74
C HIS A 140 -17.48 6.45 -8.68
N PHE A 141 -16.86 6.34 -7.50
CA PHE A 141 -15.44 5.98 -7.39
C PHE A 141 -15.13 4.62 -7.98
N THR A 142 -16.10 3.70 -7.99
CA THR A 142 -15.97 2.38 -8.59
C THR A 142 -16.96 2.20 -9.72
N ALA A 143 -16.49 1.68 -10.85
CA ALA A 143 -17.36 1.28 -11.94
C ALA A 143 -18.21 0.06 -11.55
N PRO A 144 -19.50 0.00 -11.95
CA PRO A 144 -20.31 -1.20 -11.76
C PRO A 144 -19.71 -2.43 -12.45
N LYS A 145 -19.94 -3.63 -11.89
CA LYS A 145 -19.36 -4.90 -12.39
C LYS A 145 -19.57 -5.13 -13.89
N HIS A 146 -20.74 -4.83 -14.43
CA HIS A 146 -21.04 -4.98 -15.86
C HIS A 146 -20.28 -3.99 -16.76
N VAL A 147 -19.70 -2.92 -16.19
CA VAL A 147 -18.91 -1.90 -16.91
C VAL A 147 -17.42 -2.25 -16.89
N ILE A 148 -16.94 -2.98 -15.88
CA ILE A 148 -15.50 -3.27 -15.67
C ILE A 148 -14.86 -3.93 -16.90
N ASP A 149 -15.55 -4.87 -17.55
CA ASP A 149 -14.98 -5.55 -18.72
C ASP A 149 -14.83 -4.60 -19.92
N PHE A 150 -15.67 -3.56 -20.04
CA PHE A 150 -15.53 -2.53 -21.06
C PHE A 150 -14.37 -1.57 -20.79
N LEU A 151 -13.90 -1.48 -19.54
CA LEU A 151 -12.74 -0.65 -19.16
C LEU A 151 -11.41 -1.34 -19.45
N LYS A 152 -11.40 -2.64 -19.75
CA LYS A 152 -10.20 -3.38 -20.16
C LYS A 152 -9.85 -3.21 -21.63
N ASN A 153 -10.74 -2.62 -22.43
CA ASN A 153 -10.52 -2.37 -23.86
C ASN A 153 -9.64 -1.12 -24.08
N GLU A 154 -9.11 -0.93 -25.29
CA GLU A 154 -8.19 0.19 -25.64
C GLU A 154 -8.70 1.58 -25.22
N ASN A 155 -10.01 1.85 -25.35
CA ASN A 155 -10.63 3.13 -24.96
C ASN A 155 -11.07 3.20 -23.48
N GLY A 156 -10.70 2.20 -22.67
CA GLY A 156 -11.15 2.07 -21.28
C GLY A 156 -10.59 3.16 -20.37
N ALA A 157 -9.32 3.54 -20.57
CA ALA A 157 -8.67 4.61 -19.81
C ALA A 157 -9.36 5.97 -20.05
N ASP A 158 -9.65 6.31 -21.30
CA ASP A 158 -10.36 7.54 -21.65
C ASP A 158 -11.76 7.60 -21.02
N ARG A 159 -12.49 6.48 -21.05
CA ARG A 159 -13.82 6.37 -20.42
C ARG A 159 -13.75 6.53 -18.90
N LYS A 160 -12.76 5.88 -18.27
CA LYS A 160 -12.48 6.04 -16.84
C LYS A 160 -12.22 7.51 -16.51
N ASN A 161 -11.35 8.16 -17.28
CA ASN A 161 -11.02 9.57 -17.08
C ASN A 161 -12.22 10.49 -17.30
N LYS A 162 -13.04 10.26 -18.33
CA LYS A 162 -14.26 11.04 -18.59
C LYS A 162 -15.20 11.09 -17.38
N VAL A 163 -15.39 9.97 -16.68
CA VAL A 163 -16.26 9.91 -15.50
C VAL A 163 -15.56 10.47 -14.27
N LEU A 164 -14.36 9.97 -13.96
CA LEU A 164 -13.68 10.30 -12.71
C LEU A 164 -13.24 11.76 -12.66
N SER A 165 -12.81 12.38 -13.77
CA SER A 165 -12.47 13.81 -13.77
C SER A 165 -13.66 14.66 -13.32
N ARG A 166 -14.83 14.42 -13.90
CA ARG A 166 -16.09 15.11 -13.56
C ARG A 166 -16.49 14.92 -12.11
N VAL A 167 -16.38 13.70 -11.59
CA VAL A 167 -16.69 13.41 -10.18
C VAL A 167 -15.77 14.19 -9.24
N HIS A 168 -14.46 14.18 -9.51
CA HIS A 168 -13.48 14.92 -8.70
C HIS A 168 -13.65 16.44 -8.82
N ASP A 169 -13.92 16.94 -10.02
CA ASP A 169 -14.19 18.37 -10.26
C ASP A 169 -15.47 18.82 -9.53
N ALA A 170 -16.52 17.99 -9.52
CA ALA A 170 -17.75 18.26 -8.78
C ALA A 170 -17.52 18.30 -7.27
N LEU A 171 -16.78 17.33 -6.72
CA LEU A 171 -16.43 17.30 -5.31
C LEU A 171 -15.63 18.54 -4.90
N LYS A 172 -14.70 18.98 -5.76
CA LYS A 172 -13.96 20.22 -5.56
C LYS A 172 -14.89 21.45 -5.60
N GLN A 173 -15.76 21.56 -6.60
CA GLN A 173 -16.71 22.67 -6.70
C GLN A 173 -17.64 22.75 -5.48
N ILE A 174 -18.13 21.61 -4.99
CA ILE A 174 -18.94 21.59 -3.76
C ILE A 174 -18.12 22.04 -2.56
N ALA A 175 -16.84 21.64 -2.45
CA ALA A 175 -15.96 22.10 -1.38
C ALA A 175 -15.68 23.61 -1.44
N ASP A 176 -15.51 24.17 -2.64
CA ASP A 176 -15.29 25.60 -2.86
C ASP A 176 -16.55 26.42 -2.48
N LEU A 177 -17.75 25.88 -2.76
CA LEU A 177 -19.04 26.53 -2.46
C LEU A 177 -19.51 26.31 -1.01
N VAL A 178 -19.16 25.17 -0.40
CA VAL A 178 -19.63 24.75 0.92
C VAL A 178 -18.44 24.36 1.81
N PRO A 179 -17.98 25.25 2.71
CA PRO A 179 -16.77 25.02 3.52
C PRO A 179 -16.78 23.78 4.42
N LEU A 180 -17.97 23.29 4.82
CA LEU A 180 -18.12 22.08 5.64
C LEU A 180 -18.12 20.78 4.83
N ALA A 181 -18.21 20.86 3.49
CA ALA A 181 -18.30 19.69 2.63
C ALA A 181 -17.07 18.77 2.71
N PRO A 182 -15.81 19.26 2.76
CA PRO A 182 -14.64 18.38 2.91
C PRO A 182 -14.71 17.47 4.14
N MET A 183 -15.20 17.99 5.27
CA MET A 183 -15.29 17.20 6.51
C MET A 183 -16.37 16.13 6.47
N ARG A 184 -17.51 16.44 5.83
CA ARG A 184 -18.56 15.45 5.56
C ARG A 184 -18.08 14.40 4.56
N LEU A 185 -17.42 14.83 3.49
CA LEU A 185 -16.84 13.97 2.47
C LEU A 185 -15.84 12.97 3.06
N SER A 186 -14.95 13.41 3.95
CA SER A 186 -14.03 12.54 4.68
C SER A 186 -14.74 11.36 5.34
N SER A 187 -15.78 11.63 6.11
CA SER A 187 -16.55 10.59 6.80
C SER A 187 -17.22 9.65 5.81
N ILE A 188 -17.82 10.19 4.74
CA ILE A 188 -18.50 9.42 3.70
C ILE A 188 -17.53 8.49 2.99
N VAL A 189 -16.36 8.99 2.57
CA VAL A 189 -15.36 8.18 1.85
C VAL A 189 -14.83 7.06 2.74
N VAL A 190 -14.51 7.33 4.00
CA VAL A 190 -14.00 6.29 4.92
C VAL A 190 -15.07 5.23 5.21
N GLN A 191 -16.34 5.62 5.40
CA GLN A 191 -17.42 4.68 5.66
C GLN A 191 -17.72 3.76 4.48
N ASN A 192 -17.54 4.26 3.24
CA ASN A 192 -17.80 3.55 2.00
C ASN A 192 -16.59 2.77 1.45
N ILE A 193 -15.43 2.78 2.12
CA ILE A 193 -14.31 1.89 1.78
C ILE A 193 -14.86 0.45 1.71
N PRO A 194 -14.65 -0.30 0.61
CA PRO A 194 -15.21 -1.63 0.45
C PRO A 194 -14.82 -2.58 1.61
N LYS A 195 -15.81 -2.98 2.42
CA LYS A 195 -15.61 -3.83 3.62
C LYS A 195 -15.90 -5.31 3.41
N ARG A 196 -16.48 -5.69 2.27
CA ARG A 196 -16.94 -7.08 2.08
C ARG A 196 -15.82 -7.96 1.55
N TYR A 197 -15.76 -9.20 2.03
CA TYR A 197 -14.77 -10.20 1.61
C TYR A 197 -14.86 -10.52 0.10
N ASP A 198 -16.04 -10.39 -0.51
CA ASP A 198 -16.31 -10.68 -1.92
C ASP A 198 -15.90 -9.56 -2.90
N VAL A 199 -15.40 -8.43 -2.40
CA VAL A 199 -14.93 -7.32 -3.24
C VAL A 199 -13.76 -7.79 -4.10
N THR A 200 -13.74 -7.40 -5.37
CA THR A 200 -12.65 -7.73 -6.29
C THR A 200 -11.44 -6.83 -6.06
N GLU A 201 -10.23 -7.29 -6.42
CA GLU A 201 -9.01 -6.46 -6.39
C GLU A 201 -9.21 -5.13 -7.13
N HIS A 202 -9.78 -5.17 -8.33
CA HIS A 202 -10.03 -3.99 -9.15
C HIS A 202 -10.97 -2.98 -8.48
N GLU A 203 -12.05 -3.45 -7.83
CA GLU A 203 -13.00 -2.56 -7.14
C GLU A 203 -12.33 -1.81 -5.97
N ILE A 204 -11.57 -2.51 -5.11
CA ILE A 204 -10.91 -1.86 -3.98
C ILE A 204 -9.76 -0.94 -4.42
N VAL A 205 -8.98 -1.36 -5.41
CA VAL A 205 -7.88 -0.55 -5.96
C VAL A 205 -8.43 0.73 -6.58
N MET A 206 -9.48 0.65 -7.40
CA MET A 206 -10.09 1.82 -8.03
C MET A 206 -10.71 2.78 -6.99
N TYR A 207 -11.31 2.23 -5.91
CA TYR A 207 -11.82 3.07 -4.84
C TYR A 207 -10.69 3.83 -4.12
N VAL A 208 -9.63 3.13 -3.74
CA VAL A 208 -8.49 3.73 -3.03
C VAL A 208 -7.72 4.71 -3.93
N GLU A 209 -7.62 4.45 -5.23
CA GLU A 209 -7.01 5.36 -6.20
C GLU A 209 -7.75 6.71 -6.21
N ASN A 210 -9.09 6.68 -6.21
CA ASN A 210 -9.88 7.90 -6.11
C ASN A 210 -9.79 8.55 -4.73
N MET A 211 -9.72 7.78 -3.65
CA MET A 211 -9.48 8.32 -2.31
C MET A 211 -8.14 9.08 -2.23
N LEU A 212 -7.06 8.49 -2.75
CA LEU A 212 -5.74 9.10 -2.79
C LEU A 212 -5.66 10.29 -3.75
N LYS A 213 -6.45 10.28 -4.84
CA LYS A 213 -6.59 11.45 -5.72
C LYS A 213 -7.26 12.64 -5.00
N LEU A 214 -8.21 12.39 -4.09
CA LEU A 214 -8.75 13.46 -3.24
C LEU A 214 -7.70 14.01 -2.26
N GLU A 215 -6.90 13.13 -1.65
CA GLU A 215 -5.77 13.52 -0.81
C GLU A 215 -4.79 14.41 -1.58
N SER A 216 -4.47 14.06 -2.83
CA SER A 216 -3.54 14.83 -3.64
C SER A 216 -4.13 16.12 -4.21
N GLY A 217 -5.43 16.36 -4.01
CA GLY A 217 -6.17 17.49 -4.57
C GLY A 217 -6.19 18.72 -3.66
N ALA A 218 -6.99 19.71 -4.07
CA ALA A 218 -7.12 21.00 -3.37
C ALA A 218 -7.69 20.87 -1.94
N ILE A 219 -8.42 19.80 -1.65
CA ILE A 219 -8.99 19.53 -0.32
C ILE A 219 -8.13 18.57 0.52
N GLY A 220 -6.92 18.27 0.03
CA GLY A 220 -6.02 17.24 0.55
C GLY A 220 -5.68 17.36 2.02
N GLU A 221 -5.34 18.56 2.47
CA GLU A 221 -4.97 18.83 3.88
C GLU A 221 -6.07 18.39 4.85
N ILE A 222 -7.32 18.69 4.51
CA ILE A 222 -8.48 18.37 5.35
C ILE A 222 -8.76 16.86 5.29
N VAL A 223 -8.85 16.31 4.09
CA VAL A 223 -9.29 14.92 3.90
C VAL A 223 -8.21 13.89 4.24
N GLY A 224 -6.95 14.20 3.96
CA GLY A 224 -5.78 13.34 4.17
C GLY A 224 -5.59 12.93 5.62
N SER A 225 -5.90 13.84 6.56
CA SER A 225 -5.87 13.57 8.02
C SER A 225 -6.77 12.42 8.46
N THR A 226 -7.77 12.06 7.65
CA THR A 226 -8.74 10.97 7.92
C THR A 226 -8.59 9.80 6.95
N MET A 227 -8.33 10.07 5.67
CA MET A 227 -8.25 9.07 4.62
C MET A 227 -6.97 8.23 4.71
N LEU A 228 -5.81 8.84 4.96
CA LEU A 228 -4.54 8.11 5.07
C LEU A 228 -4.53 7.15 6.27
N PRO A 229 -4.98 7.54 7.49
CA PRO A 229 -5.13 6.58 8.58
C PRO A 229 -6.11 5.45 8.25
N ALA A 230 -7.24 5.74 7.59
CA ALA A 230 -8.20 4.71 7.19
C ALA A 230 -7.61 3.73 6.15
N LEU A 231 -6.75 4.20 5.25
CA LEU A 231 -5.99 3.34 4.35
C LEU A 231 -5.06 2.42 5.14
N VAL A 232 -4.27 2.97 6.07
CA VAL A 232 -3.38 2.17 6.93
C VAL A 232 -4.17 1.12 7.72
N ASP A 233 -5.31 1.50 8.31
CA ASP A 233 -6.17 0.55 9.03
C ASP A 233 -6.68 -0.56 8.09
N LYS A 234 -7.01 -0.24 6.83
CA LYS A 234 -7.43 -1.25 5.84
C LYS A 234 -6.28 -2.17 5.40
N LEU A 235 -5.07 -1.64 5.26
CA LEU A 235 -3.87 -2.44 4.98
C LEU A 235 -3.60 -3.41 6.13
N ILE A 236 -3.69 -2.95 7.39
CA ILE A 236 -3.53 -3.80 8.57
C ILE A 236 -4.58 -4.91 8.61
N GLU A 237 -5.84 -4.59 8.30
CA GLU A 237 -6.93 -5.59 8.27
C GLU A 237 -6.60 -6.75 7.32
N LEU A 238 -6.17 -6.44 6.09
CA LEU A 238 -5.79 -7.43 5.08
C LEU A 238 -4.49 -8.17 5.47
N ASP A 239 -3.51 -7.47 6.03
CA ASP A 239 -2.22 -8.01 6.44
C ASP A 239 -2.36 -9.03 7.58
N VAL A 240 -3.16 -8.70 8.61
CA VAL A 240 -3.45 -9.60 9.73
C VAL A 240 -4.23 -10.83 9.27
N GLU A 241 -5.15 -10.69 8.31
CA GLU A 241 -5.89 -11.82 7.73
C GLU A 241 -4.94 -12.85 7.08
N ILE A 242 -3.93 -12.39 6.33
CA ILE A 242 -2.89 -13.27 5.75
C ILE A 242 -2.12 -14.02 6.85
N GLY A 243 -1.85 -13.36 7.98
CA GLY A 243 -1.18 -13.97 9.13
C GLY A 243 -2.02 -15.02 9.88
N LEU A 244 -3.34 -15.02 9.73
CA LEU A 244 -4.26 -15.97 10.38
C LEU A 244 -4.39 -17.30 9.62
N ASP A 245 -4.11 -17.33 8.32
CA ASP A 245 -4.21 -18.52 7.45
C ASP A 245 -3.12 -19.60 7.71
N GLY A 246 -2.39 -19.50 8.83
CA GLY A 246 -1.60 -20.62 9.40
C GLY A 246 -0.35 -21.07 8.63
N ASN A 247 -0.05 -20.52 7.45
CA ASN A 247 1.02 -21.02 6.59
C ASN A 247 2.40 -20.35 6.76
N MET A 248 2.52 -19.34 7.62
CA MET A 248 3.74 -18.56 7.80
C MET A 248 4.31 -18.74 9.21
N HIS A 249 4.78 -19.95 9.51
CA HIS A 249 5.72 -20.18 10.61
C HIS A 249 7.03 -19.47 10.25
N ALA A 250 7.14 -18.20 10.62
CA ALA A 250 8.42 -17.56 10.83
C ALA A 250 8.90 -18.02 12.21
N ASP A 251 9.22 -19.31 12.33
CA ASP A 251 10.06 -19.72 13.44
C ASP A 251 11.35 -18.91 13.25
N ALA A 252 11.73 -18.10 14.24
CA ALA A 252 13.00 -17.39 14.28
C ALA A 252 14.24 -18.34 14.31
N LYS A 253 14.06 -19.59 13.86
CA LYS A 253 15.10 -20.53 13.47
C LYS A 253 15.81 -19.97 12.24
N CYS A 254 16.69 -19.05 12.58
CA CYS A 254 17.88 -18.63 11.86
C CYS A 254 17.64 -17.91 10.53
N ILE A 255 17.28 -16.62 10.61
CA ILE A 255 17.41 -15.64 9.52
C ILE A 255 18.78 -15.77 8.82
N PHE A 256 19.84 -16.02 9.60
CA PHE A 256 21.22 -16.15 9.11
C PHE A 256 21.53 -17.48 8.41
N GLU A 257 20.86 -18.59 8.75
CA GLU A 257 21.02 -19.89 8.04
C GLU A 257 20.00 -20.02 6.89
N MET A 258 18.75 -19.59 7.10
CA MET A 258 17.67 -19.63 6.09
C MET A 258 17.94 -18.73 4.88
N GLU A 259 18.57 -17.56 5.06
CA GLU A 259 19.02 -16.70 3.95
C GLU A 259 20.40 -17.14 3.39
N LEU A 260 20.97 -18.25 3.86
CA LEU A 260 22.25 -18.83 3.40
C LEU A 260 22.09 -20.21 2.73
N GLU A 261 20.92 -20.86 2.84
CA GLU A 261 20.57 -22.10 2.12
C GLU A 261 20.56 -21.89 0.59
N ASP A 262 20.99 -22.92 -0.16
CA ASP A 262 21.29 -22.92 -1.61
C ASP A 262 20.42 -21.95 -2.44
N ILE A 263 21.08 -20.95 -3.05
CA ILE A 263 20.48 -20.05 -4.04
C ILE A 263 20.05 -20.88 -5.24
N VAL A 264 18.75 -21.15 -5.37
CA VAL A 264 18.25 -21.92 -6.51
C VAL A 264 18.16 -21.02 -7.74
N LYS A 265 19.21 -21.04 -8.57
CA LYS A 265 19.15 -20.50 -9.93
C LYS A 265 18.32 -21.45 -10.80
N PHE A 266 17.04 -21.15 -11.01
CA PHE A 266 16.26 -21.82 -12.05
C PHE A 266 16.57 -21.19 -13.41
N ALA A 267 16.93 -22.03 -14.39
CA ALA A 267 17.05 -21.65 -15.79
C ALA A 267 15.66 -21.69 -16.44
N ASP A 268 14.89 -20.63 -16.28
CA ASP A 268 13.74 -20.31 -17.14
C ASP A 268 13.90 -18.86 -17.63
N ASP A 269 13.60 -18.65 -18.91
CA ASP A 269 13.92 -17.54 -19.84
C ASP A 269 13.48 -16.09 -19.46
N ASP A 270 13.43 -15.72 -18.17
CA ASP A 270 13.11 -14.36 -17.74
C ASP A 270 14.30 -13.74 -16.97
N GLU A 271 15.05 -12.89 -17.66
CA GLU A 271 16.29 -12.23 -17.22
C GLU A 271 16.06 -11.22 -16.07
N ASN A 272 15.59 -11.61 -14.87
CA ASN A 272 15.70 -10.75 -13.67
C ASN A 272 15.47 -11.43 -12.30
N TYR A 273 15.77 -12.71 -12.12
CA TYR A 273 15.75 -13.31 -10.78
C TYR A 273 17.11 -13.18 -10.09
N ASP A 274 17.29 -12.06 -9.40
CA ASP A 274 18.32 -11.93 -8.37
C ASP A 274 18.01 -12.83 -7.15
N SER A 275 19.08 -13.33 -6.54
CA SER A 275 19.19 -14.36 -5.50
C SER A 275 18.16 -14.27 -4.37
N MET A 276 17.09 -15.08 -4.46
CA MET A 276 16.12 -15.34 -3.38
C MET A 276 16.37 -16.75 -2.82
N CYS A 277 16.36 -16.94 -1.50
CA CYS A 277 16.59 -18.26 -0.92
C CYS A 277 15.41 -19.22 -1.17
N ALA A 278 15.70 -20.52 -1.21
CA ALA A 278 14.70 -21.56 -1.49
C ALA A 278 13.47 -21.47 -0.58
N SER A 279 13.68 -21.17 0.72
CA SER A 279 12.62 -21.02 1.70
C SER A 279 11.70 -19.82 1.42
N GLU A 280 12.26 -18.67 1.04
CA GLU A 280 11.48 -17.48 0.69
C GLU A 280 10.65 -17.72 -0.59
N LEU A 281 11.23 -18.38 -1.59
CA LEU A 281 10.55 -18.80 -2.82
C LEU A 281 9.37 -19.74 -2.53
N LEU A 282 9.56 -20.71 -1.64
CA LEU A 282 8.49 -21.61 -1.20
C LEU A 282 7.37 -20.85 -0.49
N ASN A 283 7.71 -19.93 0.41
CA ASN A 283 6.72 -19.12 1.12
C ASN A 283 5.98 -18.17 0.17
N ARG A 284 6.67 -17.57 -0.81
CA ARG A 284 6.04 -16.78 -1.87
C ARG A 284 5.08 -17.61 -2.72
N LYS A 285 5.44 -18.85 -3.06
CA LYS A 285 4.54 -19.79 -3.76
C LYS A 285 3.31 -20.15 -2.92
N LYS A 286 3.44 -20.27 -1.59
CA LYS A 286 2.29 -20.50 -0.69
C LYS A 286 1.31 -19.32 -0.66
N LEU A 287 1.80 -18.09 -0.83
CA LEU A 287 0.97 -16.89 -0.89
C LEU A 287 0.28 -16.71 -2.24
N GLN A 288 0.76 -17.37 -3.29
CA GLN A 288 0.24 -17.24 -4.64
C GLN A 288 -1.20 -17.78 -4.75
N GLY A 289 -2.08 -17.01 -5.39
CA GLY A 289 -3.50 -17.36 -5.55
C GLY A 289 -4.40 -16.98 -4.36
N ASN A 290 -3.83 -16.43 -3.27
CA ASN A 290 -4.63 -15.84 -2.20
C ASN A 290 -5.08 -14.42 -2.61
N LYS A 291 -6.40 -14.23 -2.77
CA LYS A 291 -7.01 -12.95 -3.17
C LYS A 291 -6.74 -11.82 -2.18
N VAL A 292 -6.58 -12.12 -0.89
CA VAL A 292 -6.27 -11.12 0.15
C VAL A 292 -4.85 -10.59 -0.04
N VAL A 293 -3.90 -11.49 -0.34
CA VAL A 293 -2.51 -11.13 -0.67
C VAL A 293 -2.47 -10.23 -1.91
N GLU A 294 -3.17 -10.60 -2.98
CA GLU A 294 -3.21 -9.82 -4.22
C GLU A 294 -3.80 -8.42 -4.00
N LYS A 295 -4.88 -8.30 -3.21
CA LYS A 295 -5.45 -7.01 -2.81
C LYS A 295 -4.46 -6.18 -2.02
N LEU A 296 -3.86 -6.74 -0.97
CA LEU A 296 -2.91 -6.02 -0.12
C LEU A 296 -1.71 -5.52 -0.94
N ASP A 297 -1.13 -6.39 -1.76
CA ASP A 297 0.03 -6.08 -2.60
C ASP A 297 -0.27 -4.92 -3.56
N SER A 298 -1.44 -4.95 -4.23
CA SER A 298 -1.87 -3.86 -5.10
C SER A 298 -2.14 -2.55 -4.37
N LEU A 299 -2.68 -2.60 -3.15
CA LEU A 299 -2.91 -1.39 -2.34
C LEU A 299 -1.60 -0.80 -1.81
N ILE A 300 -0.63 -1.63 -1.42
CA ILE A 300 0.71 -1.16 -1.03
C ILE A 300 1.41 -0.49 -2.21
N VAL A 301 1.41 -1.11 -3.39
CA VAL A 301 1.96 -0.49 -4.61
C VAL A 301 1.26 0.82 -4.94
N LEU A 302 -0.07 0.87 -4.86
CA LEU A 302 -0.82 2.11 -5.08
C LEU A 302 -0.44 3.21 -4.07
N THR A 303 -0.17 2.81 -2.82
CA THR A 303 0.31 3.73 -1.78
C THR A 303 1.74 4.21 -2.09
N PHE A 304 2.63 3.35 -2.60
CA PHE A 304 3.97 3.74 -3.05
C PHE A 304 3.93 4.76 -4.18
N LEU A 305 3.12 4.52 -5.22
CA LEU A 305 2.93 5.46 -6.32
C LEU A 305 2.42 6.83 -5.84
N HIS A 306 1.53 6.82 -4.84
CA HIS A 306 1.06 8.05 -4.22
C HIS A 306 2.17 8.78 -3.46
N LEU A 307 3.03 8.06 -2.73
CA LEU A 307 4.19 8.63 -2.04
C LEU A 307 5.19 9.25 -3.03
N GLU A 308 5.48 8.59 -4.16
CA GLU A 308 6.32 9.13 -5.24
C GLU A 308 5.73 10.45 -5.79
N SER A 309 4.40 10.49 -5.98
CA SER A 309 3.70 11.71 -6.40
C SER A 309 3.78 12.82 -5.34
N CYS A 310 3.66 12.47 -4.05
CA CYS A 310 3.83 13.41 -2.94
C CYS A 310 5.26 13.96 -2.86
N GLN A 311 6.26 13.13 -3.12
CA GLN A 311 7.66 13.57 -3.21
C GLN A 311 7.84 14.56 -4.36
N SER A 312 7.35 14.21 -5.54
CA SER A 312 7.44 15.05 -6.75
C SER A 312 6.73 16.40 -6.59
N SER A 313 5.73 16.48 -5.71
CA SER A 313 5.00 17.72 -5.38
C SER A 313 5.49 18.43 -4.12
N GLY A 314 6.54 17.91 -3.45
CA GLY A 314 7.09 18.50 -2.23
C GLY A 314 6.27 18.30 -0.95
N ARG A 315 5.23 17.46 -0.98
CA ARG A 315 4.32 17.21 0.16
C ARG A 315 4.66 15.95 0.97
N LEU A 316 5.70 15.20 0.60
CA LEU A 316 6.03 13.91 1.23
C LEU A 316 6.16 14.03 2.75
N SER A 317 6.77 15.10 3.27
CA SER A 317 6.95 15.29 4.71
C SER A 317 5.62 15.41 5.47
N GLU A 318 4.64 16.12 4.92
CA GLU A 318 3.30 16.29 5.52
C GLU A 318 2.55 14.96 5.57
N VAL A 319 2.55 14.24 4.45
CA VAL A 319 1.94 12.91 4.32
C VAL A 319 2.64 11.90 5.25
N PHE A 320 3.96 11.95 5.33
CA PHE A 320 4.76 11.13 6.22
C PHE A 320 4.38 11.31 7.68
N ASP A 321 4.10 12.54 8.13
CA ASP A 321 3.72 12.79 9.53
C ASP A 321 2.36 12.20 9.89
N ILE A 322 1.40 12.22 8.96
CA ILE A 322 0.10 11.57 9.13
C ILE A 322 0.27 10.04 9.19
N LEU A 323 1.09 9.48 8.30
CA LEU A 323 1.40 8.05 8.28
C LEU A 323 2.17 7.63 9.53
N LEU A 324 3.10 8.44 10.02
CA LEU A 324 3.87 8.18 11.24
C LEU A 324 2.98 8.16 12.48
N MET A 325 1.99 9.06 12.58
CA MET A 325 1.01 9.01 13.67
C MET A 325 0.19 7.73 13.62
N SER A 326 -0.22 7.29 12.43
CA SER A 326 -0.93 6.03 12.24
C SER A 326 -0.04 4.84 12.62
N PHE A 327 1.21 4.83 12.15
CA PHE A 327 2.21 3.80 12.46
C PHE A 327 2.40 3.63 13.97
N LYS A 328 2.59 4.73 14.71
CA LYS A 328 2.76 4.70 16.17
C LYS A 328 1.53 4.15 16.90
N ARG A 329 0.33 4.47 16.40
CA ARG A 329 -0.94 4.10 17.02
C ARG A 329 -1.34 2.66 16.75
N THR A 330 -1.16 2.19 15.51
CA THR A 330 -1.72 0.90 15.04
C THR A 330 -0.63 -0.09 14.65
N VAL A 331 0.20 0.23 13.66
CA VAL A 331 1.19 -0.71 13.09
C VAL A 331 2.20 -1.20 14.15
N LEU A 332 2.76 -0.29 14.95
CA LEU A 332 3.86 -0.58 15.88
C LEU A 332 3.58 -1.74 16.85
N ASN A 333 2.34 -1.85 17.34
CA ASN A 333 1.96 -2.86 18.32
C ASN A 333 1.11 -4.00 17.72
N THR A 334 0.91 -4.02 16.40
CA THR A 334 0.15 -5.09 15.73
C THR A 334 1.06 -6.28 15.44
N TYR A 335 1.11 -7.22 16.37
CA TYR A 335 2.01 -8.40 16.35
C TYR A 335 1.95 -9.27 15.08
N LYS A 336 0.84 -9.23 14.33
CA LYS A 336 0.61 -10.09 13.15
C LYS A 336 0.82 -9.39 11.80
N SER A 337 1.10 -8.08 11.81
CA SER A 337 1.34 -7.33 10.57
C SER A 337 2.75 -7.64 10.04
N LYS A 338 2.84 -8.03 8.77
CA LYS A 338 4.09 -8.40 8.11
C LYS A 338 4.41 -7.57 6.88
N PHE A 339 3.47 -6.78 6.37
CA PHE A 339 3.67 -6.04 5.12
C PHE A 339 3.38 -4.55 5.23
N THR A 340 2.43 -4.14 6.08
CA THR A 340 1.96 -2.74 6.13
C THR A 340 3.07 -1.75 6.51
N GLN A 341 4.01 -2.16 7.36
CA GLN A 341 5.16 -1.35 7.78
C GLN A 341 6.06 -0.92 6.60
N PHE A 342 6.03 -1.63 5.46
CA PHE A 342 6.81 -1.24 4.28
C PHE A 342 6.32 0.07 3.63
N VAL A 343 5.10 0.53 3.93
CA VAL A 343 4.64 1.88 3.58
C VAL A 343 5.55 2.94 4.21
N MET A 344 5.87 2.79 5.51
CA MET A 344 6.80 3.69 6.20
C MET A 344 8.23 3.55 5.67
N PHE A 345 8.68 2.31 5.43
CA PHE A 345 10.01 2.04 4.89
C PHE A 345 10.23 2.74 3.55
N TYR A 346 9.26 2.61 2.64
CA TYR A 346 9.35 3.18 1.31
C TYR A 346 9.29 4.71 1.33
N ALA A 347 8.40 5.31 2.13
CA ALA A 347 8.39 6.76 2.33
C ALA A 347 9.75 7.30 2.82
N CYS A 348 10.42 6.56 3.70
CA CYS A 348 11.77 6.90 4.15
C CYS A 348 12.84 6.71 3.06
N ALA A 349 12.65 5.77 2.13
CA ALA A 349 13.59 5.54 1.04
C ALA A 349 13.54 6.66 0.00
N LEU A 350 12.37 7.27 -0.19
CA LEU A 350 12.17 8.44 -1.05
C LEU A 350 12.85 9.70 -0.48
N ASP A 351 12.88 9.86 0.84
CA ASP A 351 13.54 10.97 1.53
C ASP A 351 14.36 10.48 2.74
N PRO A 352 15.58 9.96 2.49
CA PRO A 352 16.45 9.42 3.54
C PRO A 352 16.83 10.42 4.62
N GLU A 353 17.05 11.68 4.25
CA GLU A 353 17.62 12.72 5.12
C GLU A 353 16.60 13.25 6.13
N LEU A 354 15.35 13.47 5.73
CA LEU A 354 14.32 13.95 6.65
C LEU A 354 13.46 12.78 7.14
N CYS A 355 12.73 12.10 6.26
CA CYS A 355 11.79 11.06 6.64
C CYS A 355 12.51 9.84 7.26
N GLY A 356 13.60 9.38 6.63
CA GLY A 356 14.37 8.24 7.11
C GLY A 356 15.04 8.47 8.47
N VAL A 357 15.74 9.60 8.63
CA VAL A 357 16.32 10.00 9.92
C VAL A 357 15.23 10.18 10.98
N LYS A 358 14.10 10.81 10.63
CA LYS A 358 12.99 11.05 11.57
C LYS A 358 12.38 9.76 12.10
N LEU A 359 12.15 8.75 11.26
CA LEU A 359 11.65 7.45 11.72
C LEU A 359 12.62 6.81 12.73
N ALA A 360 13.91 6.80 12.42
CA ALA A 360 14.93 6.22 13.28
C ALA A 360 15.02 6.92 14.65
N ILE A 361 14.98 8.25 14.65
CA ILE A 361 14.97 9.07 15.88
C ILE A 361 13.71 8.78 16.70
N VAL A 362 12.53 8.78 16.08
CA VAL A 362 11.26 8.57 16.79
C VAL A 362 11.21 7.18 17.43
N LEU A 363 11.65 6.13 16.72
CA LEU A 363 11.69 4.78 17.27
C LEU A 363 12.69 4.68 18.45
N ARG A 364 13.86 5.31 18.33
CA ARG A 364 14.86 5.39 19.42
C ARG A 364 14.31 6.12 20.64
N ASP A 365 13.70 7.28 20.45
CA ASP A 365 13.10 8.07 21.54
C ASP A 365 11.95 7.31 22.22
N MET A 366 11.16 6.58 21.43
CA MET A 366 10.09 5.72 21.96
C MET A 366 10.64 4.59 22.84
N PHE A 367 11.76 3.98 22.44
CA PHE A 367 12.44 2.96 23.25
C PHE A 367 13.03 3.55 24.54
N GLU A 368 13.68 4.71 24.49
CA GLU A 368 14.34 5.31 25.66
C GLU A 368 13.34 5.87 26.68
N SER A 369 12.20 6.39 26.21
CA SER A 369 11.22 7.05 27.06
C SER A 369 10.51 6.07 28.01
N PRO A 370 10.60 6.29 29.35
CA PRO A 370 9.90 5.46 30.33
C PRO A 370 8.39 5.75 30.38
N VAL A 371 7.90 6.77 29.66
CA VAL A 371 6.46 7.06 29.51
C VAL A 371 5.77 5.97 28.70
N ASN A 372 6.50 5.33 27.78
CA ASN A 372 5.96 4.23 26.98
C ASN A 372 5.95 2.92 27.79
N PRO A 373 4.91 2.09 27.66
CA PRO A 373 4.87 0.80 28.32
C PRO A 373 5.95 -0.16 27.76
N PRO A 374 6.42 -1.15 28.53
CA PRO A 374 7.47 -2.09 28.12
C PRO A 374 7.27 -2.69 26.73
N ILE A 375 6.05 -3.15 26.41
CA ILE A 375 5.71 -3.75 25.11
C ILE A 375 6.00 -2.77 23.96
N THR A 376 5.55 -1.52 24.07
CA THR A 376 5.78 -0.50 23.04
C THR A 376 7.26 -0.15 22.89
N ARG A 377 8.01 -0.12 24.00
CA ARG A 377 9.46 0.12 23.97
C ARG A 377 10.20 -1.03 23.27
N MET A 378 9.83 -2.27 23.57
CA MET A 378 10.37 -3.47 22.92
C MET A 378 10.04 -3.51 21.43
N SER A 379 8.79 -3.21 21.05
CA SER A 379 8.41 -3.08 19.64
C SER A 379 9.21 -1.97 18.95
N ALA A 380 9.32 -0.79 19.55
CA ALA A 380 10.05 0.33 18.97
C ALA A 380 11.52 -0.01 18.68
N VAL A 381 12.21 -0.68 19.61
CA VAL A 381 13.61 -1.07 19.39
C VAL A 381 13.75 -2.22 18.39
N ALA A 382 12.77 -3.11 18.29
CA ALA A 382 12.73 -4.16 17.27
C ALA A 382 12.55 -3.59 15.85
N TYR A 383 11.60 -2.66 15.67
CA TYR A 383 11.44 -1.90 14.43
C TYR A 383 12.70 -1.11 14.09
N LEU A 384 13.31 -0.44 15.08
CA LEU A 384 14.55 0.32 14.89
C LEU A 384 15.69 -0.57 14.42
N ALA A 385 15.92 -1.70 15.09
CA ALA A 385 16.99 -2.63 14.75
C ALA A 385 16.81 -3.17 13.33
N SER A 386 15.60 -3.63 13.01
CA SER A 386 15.29 -4.16 11.69
C SER A 386 15.41 -3.09 10.60
N TYR A 387 14.98 -1.85 10.87
CA TYR A 387 15.10 -0.72 9.95
C TYR A 387 16.55 -0.36 9.66
N LEU A 388 17.38 -0.17 10.70
CA LEU A 388 18.80 0.19 10.55
C LEU A 388 19.64 -0.91 9.88
N SER A 389 19.26 -2.18 10.06
CA SER A 389 19.89 -3.31 9.39
C SER A 389 19.54 -3.38 7.91
N ARG A 390 18.27 -3.18 7.55
CA ARG A 390 17.72 -3.47 6.22
C ARG A 390 17.66 -2.25 5.29
N ALA A 391 17.64 -1.03 5.81
CA ALA A 391 17.59 0.20 5.01
C ALA A 391 18.97 0.54 4.41
N LYS A 392 19.13 0.31 3.11
CA LYS A 392 20.40 0.58 2.38
C LYS A 392 20.75 2.07 2.36
N PHE A 393 19.73 2.92 2.28
CA PHE A 393 19.83 4.37 2.10
C PHE A 393 20.23 5.14 3.37
N LEU A 394 20.35 4.48 4.53
CA LEU A 394 20.79 5.15 5.75
C LEU A 394 22.32 5.19 5.84
N SER A 395 22.84 6.35 6.25
CA SER A 395 24.27 6.56 6.43
C SER A 395 24.83 5.73 7.59
N SER A 396 26.06 5.24 7.44
CA SER A 396 26.76 4.53 8.51
C SER A 396 26.98 5.41 9.76
N ALA A 397 27.09 6.72 9.59
CA ALA A 397 27.20 7.67 10.69
C ALA A 397 25.94 7.69 11.57
N LEU A 398 24.75 7.79 10.96
CA LEU A 398 23.47 7.72 11.68
C LEU A 398 23.34 6.39 12.45
N VAL A 399 23.69 5.27 11.78
CA VAL A 399 23.64 3.95 12.41
C VAL A 399 24.57 3.88 13.62
N ALA A 400 25.82 4.37 13.51
CA ALA A 400 26.77 4.43 14.62
C ALA A 400 26.26 5.27 15.79
N ASP A 401 25.68 6.42 15.51
CA ASP A 401 25.13 7.34 16.52
C ASP A 401 23.94 6.72 17.27
N ILE A 402 23.07 5.99 16.57
CA ILE A 402 21.97 5.29 17.22
C ILE A 402 22.47 4.10 18.05
N ILE A 403 23.44 3.33 17.55
CA ILE A 403 24.07 2.26 18.34
C ILE A 403 24.67 2.83 19.63
N GLN A 404 25.40 3.96 19.56
CA GLN A 404 25.95 4.63 20.74
C GLN A 404 24.86 4.92 21.77
N ARG A 405 23.73 5.49 21.33
CA ARG A 405 22.60 5.83 22.20
C ARG A 405 21.98 4.60 22.86
N LEU A 406 21.78 3.52 22.09
CA LEU A 406 21.28 2.25 22.63
C LEU A 406 22.26 1.65 23.65
N VAL A 407 23.58 1.69 23.38
CA VAL A 407 24.60 1.21 24.32
C VAL A 407 24.61 2.06 25.58
N ASP A 408 24.57 3.38 25.47
CA ASP A 408 24.56 4.30 26.62
C ASP A 408 23.34 4.06 27.50
N TRP A 409 22.17 3.83 26.90
CA TRP A 409 20.95 3.49 27.61
C TRP A 409 21.09 2.13 28.33
N CYS A 410 21.52 1.08 27.64
CA CYS A 410 21.70 -0.25 28.23
C CYS A 410 22.76 -0.25 29.34
N PHE A 411 23.87 0.46 29.15
CA PHE A 411 24.92 0.59 30.14
C PHE A 411 24.47 1.37 31.38
N SER A 412 23.64 2.41 31.19
CA SER A 412 23.02 3.14 32.31
C SER A 412 22.05 2.25 33.08
N TYR A 413 21.30 1.39 32.39
CA TYR A 413 20.42 0.40 33.02
C TYR A 413 21.21 -0.56 33.94
N CYS A 414 22.34 -1.09 33.46
CA CYS A 414 23.23 -1.95 34.24
C CYS A 414 23.69 -1.31 35.57
N LYS A 415 23.97 0.00 35.58
CA LYS A 415 24.41 0.69 36.80
C LYS A 415 23.35 0.75 37.89
N ILE A 416 22.08 0.69 37.52
CA ILE A 416 20.93 0.84 38.43
C ILE A 416 20.43 -0.53 38.91
N HIS A 417 20.56 -1.57 38.09
CA HIS A 417 19.94 -2.89 38.31
C HIS A 417 20.98 -4.02 38.42
N ASP A 418 21.66 -4.12 39.57
CA ASP A 418 22.73 -5.11 39.84
C ASP A 418 22.33 -6.25 40.81
N LEU A 419 21.05 -6.35 41.20
CA LEU A 419 20.59 -7.24 42.27
C LEU A 419 19.51 -8.25 41.88
N ASP A 420 18.58 -7.89 40.99
CA ASP A 420 17.57 -8.82 40.47
C ASP A 420 18.13 -9.49 39.21
N MET A 421 18.04 -10.81 39.17
CA MET A 421 18.53 -11.64 38.07
C MET A 421 17.39 -12.29 37.30
N ASN A 422 16.14 -11.98 37.63
CA ASN A 422 14.98 -12.49 36.92
C ASN A 422 14.92 -11.90 35.50
N PRO A 423 15.11 -12.71 34.44
CA PRO A 423 15.15 -12.15 33.09
C PRO A 423 13.84 -11.50 32.65
N GLN A 424 12.70 -11.93 33.22
CA GLN A 424 11.39 -11.33 32.93
C GLN A 424 11.29 -9.87 33.41
N ALA A 425 12.03 -9.49 34.46
CA ALA A 425 12.04 -8.12 34.96
C ALA A 425 12.86 -7.16 34.06
N HIS A 426 13.68 -7.71 33.16
CA HIS A 426 14.66 -6.96 32.35
C HIS A 426 14.41 -7.08 30.84
N GLN A 427 13.18 -7.42 30.41
CA GLN A 427 12.85 -7.64 29.00
C GLN A 427 13.23 -6.47 28.08
N VAL A 428 12.97 -5.23 28.51
CA VAL A 428 13.32 -4.04 27.71
C VAL A 428 14.83 -3.87 27.56
N PHE A 429 15.60 -4.24 28.60
CA PHE A 429 17.06 -4.25 28.55
C PHE A 429 17.58 -5.30 27.57
N TYR A 430 17.05 -6.53 27.62
CA TYR A 430 17.42 -7.56 26.67
C TYR A 430 17.02 -7.20 25.24
N SER A 431 15.89 -6.53 25.03
CA SER A 431 15.52 -6.06 23.69
C SER A 431 16.48 -5.01 23.13
N GLY A 432 16.99 -4.12 23.99
CA GLY A 432 18.04 -3.17 23.60
C GLY A 432 19.36 -3.87 23.25
N CYS A 433 19.77 -4.84 24.06
CA CYS A 433 20.98 -5.63 23.80
C CYS A 433 20.88 -6.43 22.49
N GLN A 434 19.76 -7.10 22.26
CA GLN A 434 19.53 -7.86 21.03
C GLN A 434 19.46 -6.95 19.80
N ALA A 435 18.84 -5.77 19.90
CA ALA A 435 18.85 -4.78 18.83
C ALA A 435 20.28 -4.35 18.45
N ILE A 436 21.13 -4.05 19.44
CA ILE A 436 22.54 -3.70 19.18
C ILE A 436 23.26 -4.83 18.44
N MET A 437 23.12 -6.07 18.92
CA MET A 437 23.76 -7.24 18.27
C MET A 437 23.23 -7.45 16.84
N TYR A 438 21.92 -7.37 16.64
CA TYR A 438 21.30 -7.54 15.32
C TYR A 438 21.75 -6.48 14.30
N ILE A 439 21.79 -5.20 14.70
CA ILE A 439 22.29 -4.13 13.83
C ILE A 439 23.75 -4.40 13.44
N LEU A 440 24.57 -4.84 14.40
CA LEU A 440 25.97 -5.15 14.16
C LEU A 440 26.14 -6.37 13.24
N CYS A 441 25.28 -7.40 13.30
CA CYS A 441 25.33 -8.49 12.32
C CYS A 441 25.24 -7.99 10.88
N PHE A 442 24.44 -6.96 10.61
CA PHE A 442 24.25 -6.42 9.25
C PHE A 442 25.24 -5.31 8.87
N ARG A 443 25.64 -4.48 9.83
CA ARG A 443 26.35 -3.21 9.57
C ARG A 443 27.77 -3.16 10.14
N MET A 444 28.26 -4.20 10.81
CA MET A 444 29.57 -4.16 11.45
C MET A 444 30.70 -3.87 10.46
N LYS A 445 30.73 -4.53 9.31
CA LYS A 445 31.76 -4.26 8.30
C LYS A 445 31.76 -2.81 7.83
N SER A 446 30.61 -2.27 7.43
CA SER A 446 30.50 -0.89 6.94
C SER A 446 30.82 0.17 8.00
N LEU A 447 30.67 -0.15 9.28
CA LEU A 447 31.09 0.70 10.40
C LEU A 447 32.59 0.59 10.70
N VAL A 448 33.16 -0.62 10.59
CA VAL A 448 34.56 -0.91 10.93
C VAL A 448 35.53 -0.45 9.84
N ASP A 449 35.10 -0.52 8.58
CA ASP A 449 35.91 -0.11 7.42
C ASP A 449 36.14 1.41 7.41
N VAL A 450 35.31 2.18 8.12
CA VAL A 450 35.46 3.64 8.29
C VAL A 450 36.21 3.96 9.60
N PRO A 451 37.45 4.49 9.59
CA PRO A 451 38.27 4.65 10.80
C PRO A 451 37.63 5.47 11.92
N ARG A 452 36.92 6.56 11.59
CA ARG A 452 36.21 7.40 12.56
C ARG A 452 35.10 6.64 13.30
N LEU A 453 34.32 5.83 12.56
CA LEU A 453 33.20 5.06 13.11
C LEU A 453 33.71 3.84 13.90
N ARG A 454 34.78 3.18 13.41
CA ARG A 454 35.50 2.16 14.17
C ARG A 454 35.96 2.67 15.52
N MET A 455 36.57 3.85 15.56
CA MET A 455 37.02 4.49 16.80
C MET A 455 35.84 4.79 17.75
N GLN A 456 34.71 5.25 17.21
CA GLN A 456 33.48 5.46 17.97
C GLN A 456 32.99 4.15 18.61
N LEU A 457 32.90 3.06 17.83
CA LEU A 457 32.51 1.73 18.32
C LEU A 457 33.43 1.20 19.43
N ILE A 458 34.75 1.35 19.28
CA ILE A 458 35.73 0.89 20.29
C ILE A 458 35.59 1.64 21.62
N LYS A 459 35.20 2.92 21.58
CA LYS A 459 35.00 3.75 22.78
C LYS A 459 33.72 3.42 23.53
N MET A 460 32.77 2.71 22.91
CA MET A 460 31.52 2.32 23.56
C MET A 460 31.79 1.28 24.67
N PRO A 461 31.09 1.34 25.83
CA PRO A 461 31.26 0.39 26.93
C PRO A 461 30.62 -0.99 26.67
N MET A 462 30.60 -1.46 25.41
CA MET A 462 29.97 -2.73 25.01
C MET A 462 30.57 -3.93 25.74
N LEU A 463 31.89 -3.95 25.98
CA LEU A 463 32.54 -5.03 26.71
C LEU A 463 31.98 -5.21 28.13
N LEU A 464 31.68 -4.10 28.81
CA LEU A 464 31.09 -4.11 30.15
C LEU A 464 29.63 -4.57 30.12
N LEU A 465 28.90 -4.22 29.06
CA LEU A 465 27.52 -4.66 28.83
C LEU A 465 27.44 -6.18 28.66
N TRP A 466 28.31 -6.75 27.83
CA TRP A 466 28.34 -8.20 27.55
C TRP A 466 28.78 -9.05 28.74
N LYS A 467 29.64 -8.51 29.61
CA LYS A 467 30.09 -9.16 30.85
C LYS A 467 29.19 -8.92 32.05
N HIS A 468 28.12 -8.14 31.90
CA HIS A 468 27.25 -7.81 33.01
C HIS A 468 26.61 -9.06 33.61
N LYS A 469 26.29 -9.03 34.93
CA LYS A 469 25.69 -10.17 35.63
C LYS A 469 24.39 -10.64 34.96
N LEU A 470 23.58 -9.70 34.45
CA LEU A 470 22.35 -9.96 33.68
C LEU A 470 22.56 -10.82 32.42
N ASN A 471 23.80 -11.00 31.97
CA ASN A 471 24.23 -11.94 30.93
C ASN A 471 23.35 -11.94 29.65
N PRO A 472 23.27 -10.81 28.93
CA PRO A 472 22.43 -10.70 27.73
C PRO A 472 22.78 -11.73 26.65
N LEU A 473 24.04 -12.19 26.57
CA LEU A 473 24.48 -13.20 25.61
C LEU A 473 23.84 -14.59 25.85
N LYS A 474 23.36 -14.88 27.06
CA LYS A 474 22.61 -16.11 27.36
C LYS A 474 21.10 -15.98 27.14
N VAL A 475 20.57 -14.75 27.16
CA VAL A 475 19.11 -14.50 27.16
C VAL A 475 18.61 -14.14 25.77
N CYS A 476 19.39 -13.39 25.00
CA CYS A 476 19.04 -13.00 23.63
C CYS A 476 19.04 -14.21 22.67
N LEU A 477 18.42 -14.03 21.50
CA LEU A 477 18.26 -15.08 20.50
C LEU A 477 19.61 -15.70 20.08
N PRO A 478 19.82 -17.03 20.23
CA PRO A 478 21.12 -17.67 20.00
C PRO A 478 21.71 -17.39 18.61
N SER A 479 20.90 -17.47 17.55
CA SER A 479 21.34 -17.20 16.18
C SER A 479 21.91 -15.79 15.98
N VAL A 480 21.34 -14.78 16.66
CA VAL A 480 21.85 -13.40 16.64
C VAL A 480 23.13 -13.28 17.44
N VAL A 481 23.21 -13.94 18.60
CA VAL A 481 24.40 -13.92 19.45
C VAL A 481 25.57 -14.58 18.75
N GLU A 482 25.40 -15.76 18.18
CA GLU A 482 26.44 -16.52 17.48
C GLU A 482 27.01 -15.73 16.30
N GLU A 483 26.14 -15.19 15.44
CA GLU A 483 26.56 -14.41 14.28
C GLU A 483 27.27 -13.11 14.68
N PHE A 484 26.76 -12.41 15.69
CA PHE A 484 27.41 -11.22 16.25
C PHE A 484 28.82 -11.54 16.76
N LEU A 485 28.98 -12.60 17.55
CA LEU A 485 30.26 -13.00 18.12
C LEU A 485 31.27 -13.41 17.04
N LYS A 486 30.81 -14.14 16.01
CA LYS A 486 31.61 -14.52 14.86
C LYS A 486 32.15 -13.28 14.13
N GLN A 487 31.30 -12.30 13.86
CA GLN A 487 31.73 -11.08 13.19
C GLN A 487 32.62 -10.17 14.05
N ALA A 488 32.29 -10.02 15.34
CA ALA A 488 33.09 -9.22 16.27
C ALA A 488 34.51 -9.78 16.41
N LYS A 489 34.63 -11.12 16.44
CA LYS A 489 35.90 -11.83 16.44
C LYS A 489 36.70 -11.54 15.17
N ALA A 490 36.09 -11.67 13.99
CA ALA A 490 36.77 -11.37 12.73
C ALA A 490 37.23 -9.90 12.63
N ALA A 491 36.38 -8.96 13.07
CA ALA A 491 36.66 -7.52 13.05
C ALA A 491 37.74 -7.07 14.06
N ARG A 492 38.17 -7.96 14.96
CA ARG A 492 39.00 -7.66 16.13
C ARG A 492 38.40 -6.54 16.98
N LEU A 493 37.07 -6.51 17.05
CA LEU A 493 36.35 -5.64 17.97
C LEU A 493 36.27 -6.34 19.32
N PHE A 494 36.60 -5.64 20.40
CA PHE A 494 36.45 -6.10 21.79
C PHE A 494 37.32 -7.29 22.25
N MET A 495 38.27 -7.75 21.42
CA MET A 495 39.11 -8.92 21.72
C MET A 495 40.53 -8.56 22.19
N SER A 496 40.75 -8.62 23.50
CA SER A 496 42.03 -9.08 24.05
C SER A 496 42.01 -10.61 24.07
N ALA A 497 42.94 -11.25 23.35
CA ALA A 497 42.89 -12.65 22.90
C ALA A 497 42.80 -13.76 23.96
N GLU A 498 42.71 -13.45 25.26
CA GLU A 498 42.83 -14.45 26.34
C GLU A 498 41.64 -14.50 27.31
N LEU A 499 40.60 -13.68 27.14
CA LEU A 499 39.53 -13.51 28.16
C LEU A 499 38.12 -13.97 27.76
N PHE A 500 37.93 -14.51 26.54
CA PHE A 500 36.61 -14.94 26.07
C PHE A 500 36.70 -16.25 25.30
N VAL A 501 36.38 -17.35 25.98
CA VAL A 501 36.02 -18.62 25.34
C VAL A 501 34.49 -18.69 25.37
N PHE A 502 33.86 -18.45 24.22
CA PHE A 502 32.41 -18.54 24.06
C PHE A 502 31.92 -19.97 23.79
N GLU A 503 32.83 -20.93 23.60
CA GLU A 503 32.52 -22.31 23.20
C GLU A 503 31.65 -23.07 24.22
N ASP A 504 31.65 -22.68 25.50
CA ASP A 504 30.90 -23.38 26.56
C ASP A 504 29.58 -22.69 26.97
N LEU A 505 29.15 -21.61 26.29
CA LEU A 505 27.97 -20.84 26.71
C LEU A 505 26.64 -21.32 26.10
N LEU A 506 26.67 -22.26 25.16
CA LEU A 506 25.60 -22.46 24.18
C LEU A 506 24.45 -23.40 24.59
N GLU A 507 24.52 -24.10 25.71
CA GLU A 507 23.38 -24.90 26.20
C GLU A 507 23.23 -24.80 27.72
N ALA A 508 22.61 -23.72 28.21
CA ALA A 508 22.13 -23.65 29.59
C ALA A 508 20.60 -23.73 29.60
N ASP A 509 20.01 -24.54 30.48
CA ASP A 509 18.56 -24.77 30.60
C ASP A 509 17.68 -23.50 30.77
N LEU A 510 18.27 -22.33 30.98
CA LEU A 510 17.59 -21.02 30.92
C LEU A 510 17.08 -20.66 29.51
N SER A 511 17.75 -21.12 28.44
CA SER A 511 17.27 -20.96 27.06
C SER A 511 16.09 -21.90 26.72
N LYS A 512 15.86 -22.96 27.52
CA LYS A 512 14.67 -23.82 27.45
C LYS A 512 13.48 -23.29 28.26
N ALA A 513 13.71 -22.58 29.37
CA ALA A 513 12.64 -21.93 30.13
C ALA A 513 11.98 -20.80 29.32
N PHE A 514 12.77 -20.07 28.53
CA PHE A 514 12.32 -19.18 27.47
C PHE A 514 12.20 -19.95 26.15
N GLY A 515 11.65 -21.17 26.17
CA GLY A 515 11.53 -22.09 25.03
C GLY A 515 10.10 -22.51 24.70
N GLY A 516 9.14 -22.05 25.50
CA GLY A 516 7.69 -22.15 25.28
C GLY A 516 7.07 -20.76 25.15
N MET A 517 5.75 -20.65 25.34
CA MET A 517 4.90 -19.47 25.09
C MET A 517 5.35 -18.10 25.67
N ASP A 518 6.43 -18.05 26.45
CA ASP A 518 7.00 -16.86 27.10
C ASP A 518 8.44 -16.53 26.61
N ARG A 519 8.78 -16.83 25.35
CA ARG A 519 10.01 -16.31 24.70
C ARG A 519 9.99 -14.78 24.66
N LEU A 520 11.17 -14.15 24.79
CA LEU A 520 11.40 -12.85 24.13
C LEU A 520 11.36 -13.14 22.62
N ASP A 521 10.15 -13.36 22.08
CA ASP A 521 9.88 -13.49 20.65
C ASP A 521 10.08 -12.10 20.03
N MET A 522 11.34 -11.70 19.95
CA MET A 522 11.74 -10.50 19.25
C MET A 522 11.63 -10.77 17.76
N PHE A 523 10.48 -10.38 17.24
CA PHE A 523 10.18 -10.26 15.82
C PHE A 523 11.01 -9.12 15.20
N PHE A 524 11.54 -9.33 13.99
CA PHE A 524 12.26 -8.31 13.21
C PHE A 524 11.34 -7.81 12.08
N PRO A 525 10.70 -6.63 12.22
CA PRO A 525 9.56 -6.28 11.38
C PRO A 525 9.87 -6.01 9.91
N PHE A 526 11.10 -5.70 9.54
CA PHE A 526 11.52 -5.49 8.15
C PHE A 526 12.24 -6.73 7.59
N ASP A 527 11.85 -7.93 7.99
CA ASP A 527 12.25 -9.14 7.27
C ASP A 527 11.71 -9.15 5.83
N PRO A 528 12.35 -9.89 4.89
CA PRO A 528 12.14 -9.72 3.46
C PRO A 528 10.67 -9.76 3.04
N CYS A 529 10.24 -8.76 2.27
CA CYS A 529 8.88 -8.66 1.77
C CYS A 529 8.63 -9.75 0.71
N LEU A 530 7.66 -10.62 0.97
CA LEU A 530 7.30 -11.75 0.10
C LEU A 530 6.19 -11.41 -0.91
N LEU A 531 5.66 -10.18 -0.86
CA LEU A 531 4.64 -9.70 -1.81
C LEU A 531 5.24 -9.51 -3.20
N LYS A 532 4.52 -9.92 -4.24
CA LYS A 532 5.11 -10.05 -5.58
C LYS A 532 5.40 -8.71 -6.23
N LYS A 533 4.46 -7.77 -6.17
CA LYS A 533 4.52 -6.47 -6.85
C LYS A 533 5.28 -5.45 -5.98
N SER A 534 5.01 -5.41 -4.69
CA SER A 534 5.63 -4.46 -3.75
C SER A 534 7.12 -4.71 -3.56
N GLU A 535 7.59 -5.96 -3.63
CA GLU A 535 9.02 -6.28 -3.45
C GLU A 535 9.91 -5.61 -4.50
N SER A 536 9.45 -5.44 -5.76
CA SER A 536 10.27 -4.78 -6.78
C SER A 536 10.55 -3.31 -6.49
N TYR A 537 9.64 -2.62 -5.82
CA TYR A 537 9.83 -1.23 -5.36
C TYR A 537 10.80 -1.15 -4.19
N LEU A 538 10.79 -2.14 -3.30
CA LEU A 538 11.63 -2.16 -2.09
C LEU A 538 13.07 -2.59 -2.39
N ARG A 539 13.25 -3.49 -3.36
CA ARG A 539 14.53 -4.14 -3.69
C ARG A 539 15.73 -3.19 -3.84
N PRO A 540 15.64 -2.03 -4.53
CA PRO A 540 16.80 -1.13 -4.68
C PRO A 540 17.26 -0.52 -3.36
N HIS A 541 16.35 -0.42 -2.38
CA HIS A 541 16.53 0.27 -1.11
C HIS A 541 16.75 -0.67 0.08
N PHE A 542 16.70 -1.99 -0.15
CA PHE A 542 16.64 -3.02 0.88
C PHE A 542 17.90 -3.92 0.89
N VAL A 543 18.40 -4.22 2.09
CA VAL A 543 19.55 -5.12 2.31
C VAL A 543 19.06 -6.52 2.70
N ARG A 544 19.30 -7.50 1.83
CA ARG A 544 19.16 -8.94 2.15
C ARG A 544 20.40 -9.44 2.87
N TRP A 545 20.24 -10.41 3.77
CA TRP A 545 21.36 -11.03 4.48
C TRP A 545 22.37 -11.65 3.51
N SER A 546 21.90 -12.32 2.46
CA SER A 546 22.75 -12.91 1.40
C SER A 546 23.68 -11.90 0.71
N ARG A 547 23.37 -10.60 0.77
CA ARG A 547 24.17 -9.52 0.20
C ARG A 547 25.01 -8.76 1.24
N VAL A 548 24.93 -9.14 2.51
CA VAL A 548 25.73 -8.53 3.58
C VAL A 548 27.16 -9.04 3.45
N ARG A 549 28.10 -8.10 3.26
CA ARG A 549 29.52 -8.40 3.36
C ARG A 549 29.88 -8.59 4.84
N THR A 550 30.07 -9.83 5.27
CA THR A 550 30.47 -10.15 6.65
C THR A 550 31.94 -9.84 6.87
N THR A 551 32.35 -9.73 8.14
CA THR A 551 33.75 -9.43 8.50
C THR A 551 34.67 -10.64 8.41
N TYR A 552 34.13 -11.84 8.24
CA TYR A 552 34.88 -13.11 8.11
C TYR A 552 34.84 -13.71 6.70
N GLY A 553 34.11 -13.12 5.74
CA GLY A 553 34.09 -13.57 4.34
C GLY A 553 35.32 -13.08 3.59
N ASP A 554 35.98 -13.99 2.86
CA ASP A 554 37.21 -13.73 2.11
C ASP A 554 37.02 -12.71 0.97
N GLU A 555 38.09 -11.97 0.63
CA GLU A 555 38.19 -10.95 -0.42
C GLU A 555 38.15 -11.52 -1.87
N GLU A 556 37.59 -12.71 -2.09
CA GLU A 556 37.67 -13.41 -3.40
C GLU A 556 36.47 -13.19 -4.35
N GLU A 557 35.51 -12.32 -4.02
CA GLU A 557 34.52 -11.83 -5.01
C GLU A 557 34.68 -10.33 -5.27
N SER A 558 35.83 -9.97 -5.85
CA SER A 558 36.01 -8.69 -6.53
C SER A 558 36.29 -8.94 -8.02
N ASP A 559 35.24 -9.25 -8.78
CA ASP A 559 35.16 -8.82 -10.17
C ASP A 559 33.70 -8.80 -10.68
N SER A 560 33.05 -7.64 -10.57
CA SER A 560 32.16 -7.04 -11.58
C SER A 560 31.21 -6.01 -10.94
N GLY A 561 31.33 -4.75 -11.37
CA GLY A 561 30.38 -3.68 -11.06
C GLY A 561 30.93 -2.57 -10.17
N SER A 562 31.73 -1.68 -10.75
CA SER A 562 32.04 -0.38 -10.16
C SER A 562 30.77 0.46 -10.04
N GLU A 563 30.28 0.68 -8.83
CA GLU A 563 29.56 1.91 -8.49
C GLU A 563 30.25 2.53 -7.28
N ALA A 564 31.09 3.53 -7.58
CA ALA A 564 31.76 4.34 -6.59
C ALA A 564 30.73 5.18 -5.83
N SER A 565 30.73 5.01 -4.51
CA SER A 565 30.39 6.07 -3.56
C SER A 565 31.41 7.19 -3.72
N ASP A 566 30.95 8.42 -3.98
CA ASP A 566 31.32 9.64 -3.25
C ASP A 566 30.73 10.86 -3.97
N ASP A 567 29.60 11.37 -3.47
CA ASP A 567 29.24 12.79 -3.63
C ASP A 567 29.41 13.46 -2.27
N ASP A 568 30.66 13.86 -1.99
CA ASP A 568 30.95 14.91 -1.02
C ASP A 568 30.57 16.25 -1.66
N PHE A 569 29.50 16.83 -1.13
CA PHE A 569 29.04 18.18 -1.40
C PHE A 569 30.15 19.20 -1.08
N VAL A 570 30.74 19.80 -2.12
CA VAL A 570 31.54 21.03 -2.01
C VAL A 570 31.03 22.08 -3.00
N ASP A 571 30.42 23.11 -2.41
CA ASP A 571 30.14 24.43 -2.96
C ASP A 571 31.42 25.06 -3.57
N LEU A 572 31.32 25.67 -4.75
CA LEU A 572 32.03 26.90 -5.14
C LEU A 572 31.66 27.37 -6.57
N ASN A 573 31.06 28.55 -6.63
CA ASN A 573 31.05 29.47 -7.77
C ASN A 573 32.44 29.65 -8.42
N ALA A 574 32.54 29.52 -9.74
CA ALA A 574 33.26 30.47 -10.63
C ALA A 574 33.17 30.08 -12.13
N LYS A 575 32.53 30.97 -12.90
CA LYS A 575 32.72 31.43 -14.29
C LYS A 575 33.78 30.83 -15.24
N ASP A 576 33.38 30.89 -16.53
CA ASP A 576 34.12 30.99 -17.81
C ASP A 576 34.73 29.68 -18.36
N MET A 577 34.75 29.32 -19.66
CA MET A 577 34.19 29.76 -20.96
C MET A 577 34.72 28.77 -22.05
N ILE A 578 33.99 28.57 -23.18
CA ILE A 578 34.48 28.22 -24.57
C ILE A 578 34.97 26.77 -24.80
N ASP A 579 34.79 26.05 -25.92
CA ASP A 579 33.93 26.05 -27.13
C ASP A 579 34.18 24.71 -27.88
N ASP A 580 33.24 24.34 -28.77
CA ASP A 580 33.43 23.77 -30.12
C ASP A 580 33.87 22.30 -30.39
N ASP A 581 32.85 21.52 -30.84
CA ASP A 581 32.59 21.10 -32.24
C ASP A 581 32.67 19.61 -32.69
N ASP A 582 31.68 19.30 -33.54
CA ASP A 582 31.61 18.34 -34.68
C ASP A 582 31.68 16.81 -34.46
N MET A 583 30.97 15.91 -35.19
CA MET A 583 29.84 15.91 -36.15
C MET A 583 29.60 14.46 -36.67
N ILE A 584 28.36 14.14 -37.12
CA ILE A 584 27.90 13.10 -38.11
C ILE A 584 28.12 11.59 -37.80
N GLY A 585 27.18 10.65 -37.99
CA GLY A 585 25.79 10.72 -38.48
C GLY A 585 25.20 9.36 -38.94
N SER A 586 23.86 9.36 -39.01
CA SER A 586 22.92 8.73 -39.96
C SER A 586 22.80 7.20 -40.22
N VAL A 587 21.63 6.67 -39.81
CA VAL A 587 20.55 6.01 -40.60
C VAL A 587 20.78 4.68 -41.35
N GLY A 588 19.88 3.72 -41.11
CA GLY A 588 19.52 2.66 -42.06
C GLY A 588 18.47 1.68 -41.53
N ALA A 589 17.19 1.88 -41.90
CA ALA A 589 16.06 1.01 -41.63
C ALA A 589 15.98 -0.19 -42.60
N GLY A 590 15.32 -1.28 -42.19
CA GLY A 590 14.95 -2.39 -43.07
C GLY A 590 14.08 -3.43 -42.37
N LEU A 591 12.78 -3.42 -42.70
CA LEU A 591 11.76 -4.42 -42.38
C LEU A 591 11.99 -5.69 -43.24
N ASP A 592 11.64 -6.87 -42.72
CA ASP A 592 10.78 -7.84 -43.44
C ASP A 592 10.40 -9.06 -42.57
N PHE A 593 9.14 -9.46 -42.71
CA PHE A 593 8.43 -10.56 -42.03
C PHE A 593 8.38 -11.81 -42.94
N ASP A 594 8.73 -12.98 -42.39
CA ASP A 594 8.24 -14.39 -42.59
C ASP A 594 8.04 -14.98 -44.04
N PRO A 595 7.90 -16.32 -44.31
CA PRO A 595 7.48 -17.43 -43.42
C PRO A 595 8.09 -18.86 -43.64
N ASP A 596 7.79 -19.75 -42.68
CA ASP A 596 7.40 -21.18 -42.78
C ASP A 596 8.31 -22.36 -43.22
N LEU A 597 8.27 -23.36 -42.33
CA LEU A 597 8.04 -24.82 -42.51
C LEU A 597 9.18 -25.82 -42.88
N ASN A 598 9.14 -26.90 -42.08
CA ASN A 598 9.50 -28.30 -42.34
C ASN A 598 10.97 -28.74 -42.27
N LYS A 599 11.32 -29.45 -41.19
CA LYS A 599 11.97 -30.78 -41.27
C LYS A 599 11.42 -31.75 -40.23
N MET A 600 10.94 -32.89 -40.73
CA MET A 600 10.36 -34.01 -40.02
C MET A 600 11.41 -35.04 -39.57
N SER A 601 11.17 -35.61 -38.38
CA SER A 601 11.08 -37.05 -38.02
C SER A 601 12.24 -38.01 -38.33
N ILE A 602 12.73 -38.71 -37.29
CA ILE A 602 12.96 -40.18 -37.28
C ILE A 602 12.73 -40.76 -35.87
N THR A 603 11.78 -41.69 -35.74
CA THR A 603 11.72 -42.80 -34.75
C THR A 603 11.59 -44.09 -35.59
N PRO A 604 11.99 -45.31 -35.15
CA PRO A 604 11.28 -46.04 -34.08
C PRO A 604 12.13 -47.06 -33.27
N LYS A 605 11.63 -47.52 -32.10
CA LYS A 605 11.29 -48.94 -31.84
C LYS A 605 10.75 -49.19 -30.42
N SER A 606 9.65 -49.92 -30.43
CA SER A 606 8.87 -50.49 -29.33
C SER A 606 9.47 -51.75 -28.70
N PHE A 607 9.16 -52.04 -27.43
CA PHE A 607 8.79 -53.40 -27.00
C PHE A 607 7.75 -53.36 -25.87
N LYS A 608 6.64 -54.06 -26.10
CA LYS A 608 5.59 -54.43 -25.15
C LYS A 608 6.01 -55.69 -24.39
N PHE A 609 5.58 -55.85 -23.14
CA PHE A 609 4.93 -57.08 -22.66
C PHE A 609 4.14 -56.79 -21.37
N GLY A 610 2.95 -57.40 -21.25
CA GLY A 610 2.10 -57.35 -20.07
C GLY A 610 1.51 -58.74 -19.77
N PHE A 611 0.69 -58.77 -18.71
CA PHE A 611 -0.07 -59.89 -18.08
C PHE A 611 0.75 -60.76 -17.10
N LYS A 612 0.25 -61.26 -15.95
CA LYS A 612 -1.13 -61.53 -15.48
C LYS A 612 -1.16 -61.80 -13.96
N GLU A 613 -2.34 -61.69 -13.35
CA GLU A 613 -2.72 -62.01 -11.96
C GLU A 613 -2.51 -63.48 -11.52
N GLN A 614 -2.38 -63.71 -10.20
CA GLN A 614 -2.96 -64.86 -9.51
C GLN A 614 -3.18 -64.61 -8.00
N MET A 615 -4.40 -64.92 -7.54
CA MET A 615 -4.85 -65.08 -6.15
C MET A 615 -4.34 -66.40 -5.54
N GLU A 616 -4.15 -66.44 -4.20
CA GLU A 616 -4.73 -67.39 -3.20
C GLU A 616 -3.98 -67.23 -1.85
N ARG A 617 -4.61 -66.82 -0.73
CA ARG A 617 -5.51 -67.51 0.24
C ARG A 617 -4.77 -68.20 1.42
N GLY A 618 -5.18 -67.88 2.66
CA GLY A 618 -4.95 -68.65 3.90
C GLY A 618 -4.61 -67.80 5.14
N HIS A 619 -5.61 -67.34 5.92
CA HIS A 619 -6.07 -67.85 7.24
C HIS A 619 -5.16 -67.45 8.43
N GLU A 620 -5.60 -66.55 9.32
CA GLU A 620 -6.22 -66.78 10.67
C GLU A 620 -5.20 -66.42 11.77
N ASN A 621 -5.45 -65.89 12.98
CA ASN A 621 -6.54 -65.45 13.88
C ASN A 621 -5.88 -64.35 14.77
N GLY A 622 -6.49 -63.36 15.44
CA GLY A 622 -7.69 -63.25 16.30
C GLY A 622 -7.37 -62.08 17.28
N ILE A 623 -8.13 -60.98 17.28
CA ILE A 623 -9.08 -60.53 18.31
C ILE A 623 -8.66 -60.85 19.76
N GLU A 624 -8.43 -59.83 20.61
CA GLU A 624 -9.28 -59.51 21.76
C GLU A 624 -8.81 -58.24 22.51
N SER A 625 -9.82 -57.40 22.82
CA SER A 625 -10.00 -56.51 23.98
C SER A 625 -9.10 -55.28 24.18
#